data_AF-A0A7M2GFF1-F1
#
_entry.id   AF-A0A7M2GFF1-F1
#
_cell.length_a   1.000
_cell.length_b   1.000
_cell.length_c   1.000
_cell.angle_alpha   90.00
_cell.angle_beta   90.00
_cell.angle_gamma   90.00
#
_symmetry.space_group_name_H-M   'P 1'
#
loop_
_entity.id
_entity.type
_entity.pdbx_description
1 polymer ?
#
loop_
_entity_poly.entity_id
_entity_poly.type
_entity_poly.pdbx_seq_one_letter_code
_entity_poly.pdbx_strand_id
1 'polypeptide(L)'
;MRTFLILIVIALFALIAAGWWRYSSLFPKPSQETVQLNLEKRHALIALRDERKFEPHNYPPLGYTGVATPEEGVIARAAVNDVIGSILSQENGPIPAARVSDLIGRSMKRVDELETEDRDRTADYMIEIWYLLGFKGATGRFAYGAAFQRPKGYAEPLPPGWKSATTPRPMGTQ
;
A
#
# COMPACT_ATOMS: atom_id res chain seq x y z
N MET A 1 -24.90 -43.23 -1.55
CA MET A 1 -25.13 -41.76 -1.66
C MET A 1 -24.30 -40.94 -0.69
N ARG A 2 -24.30 -41.24 0.62
CA ARG A 2 -23.58 -40.45 1.63
C ARG A 2 -22.06 -40.40 1.42
N THR A 3 -21.44 -41.53 1.06
CA THR A 3 -20.00 -41.62 0.72
C THR A 3 -19.63 -40.84 -0.54
N PHE A 4 -20.50 -40.84 -1.56
CA PHE A 4 -20.30 -40.09 -2.80
C PHE A 4 -20.35 -38.56 -2.57
N LEU A 5 -21.28 -38.09 -1.73
CA LEU A 5 -21.34 -36.69 -1.31
C LEU A 5 -20.08 -36.24 -0.55
N ILE A 6 -19.55 -37.09 0.34
CA ILE A 6 -18.32 -36.79 1.08
C ILE A 6 -17.13 -36.64 0.12
N LEU A 7 -17.02 -37.50 -0.89
CA LEU A 7 -15.95 -37.40 -1.89
C LEU A 7 -16.04 -36.12 -2.73
N ILE A 8 -17.25 -35.70 -3.11
CA ILE A 8 -17.46 -34.43 -3.81
C ILE A 8 -17.04 -33.24 -2.95
N VAL A 9 -17.41 -33.22 -1.67
CA VAL A 9 -17.04 -32.14 -0.75
C VAL A 9 -15.52 -32.08 -0.55
N ILE A 10 -14.86 -33.22 -0.37
CA ILE A 10 -13.38 -33.28 -0.28
C ILE A 10 -12.74 -32.77 -1.57
N ALA A 11 -13.25 -33.18 -2.74
CA ALA A 11 -12.75 -32.71 -4.02
C ALA A 11 -12.92 -31.19 -4.20
N LEU A 12 -14.05 -30.63 -3.78
CA LEU A 12 -14.29 -29.18 -3.79
C LEU A 12 -13.33 -28.44 -2.86
N PHE A 13 -13.13 -28.92 -1.63
CA PHE A 13 -12.14 -28.33 -0.71
C PHE A 13 -10.71 -28.41 -1.26
N ALA A 14 -10.34 -29.52 -1.88
CA ALA A 14 -9.04 -29.68 -2.53
C ALA A 14 -8.85 -28.69 -3.69
N LEU A 15 -9.88 -28.47 -4.50
CA LEU A 15 -9.87 -27.48 -5.59
C LEU A 15 -9.76 -26.05 -5.06
N ILE A 16 -10.48 -25.71 -3.99
CA ILE A 16 -10.39 -24.39 -3.34
C ILE A 16 -8.98 -24.18 -2.77
N ALA A 17 -8.43 -25.18 -2.06
CA ALA A 17 -7.09 -25.10 -1.49
C ALA A 17 -6.00 -24.97 -2.57
N ALA A 18 -6.11 -25.74 -3.67
CA ALA A 18 -5.19 -25.65 -4.80
C ALA A 18 -5.30 -24.31 -5.53
N GLY A 19 -6.53 -23.80 -5.71
CA GLY A 19 -6.78 -22.47 -6.26
C GLY A 19 -6.18 -21.37 -5.39
N TRP A 20 -6.39 -21.45 -4.08
CA TRP A 20 -5.83 -20.51 -3.11
C TRP A 20 -4.30 -20.56 -3.06
N TRP A 21 -3.70 -21.75 -3.07
CA TRP A 21 -2.25 -21.93 -3.14
C TRP A 21 -1.68 -21.26 -4.38
N ARG A 22 -2.24 -21.58 -5.55
CA ARG A 22 -1.79 -21.02 -6.83
C ARG A 22 -1.93 -19.50 -6.83
N TYR A 23 -3.08 -18.97 -6.39
CA TYR A 23 -3.30 -17.54 -6.25
C TYR A 23 -2.28 -16.87 -5.31
N SER A 24 -2.03 -17.46 -4.13
CA SER A 24 -1.06 -16.93 -3.16
C SER A 24 0.39 -16.96 -3.67
N SER A 25 0.72 -17.93 -4.54
CA SER A 25 2.06 -18.05 -5.14
C SER A 25 2.34 -17.06 -6.27
N LEU A 26 1.30 -16.38 -6.80
CA LEU A 26 1.46 -15.34 -7.82
C LEU A 26 2.01 -14.03 -7.24
N PHE A 27 1.93 -13.84 -5.93
CA PHE A 27 2.43 -12.63 -5.28
C PHE A 27 3.87 -12.84 -4.82
N PRO A 28 4.78 -11.86 -5.03
CA PRO A 28 6.11 -11.93 -4.47
C PRO A 28 6.01 -12.05 -2.95
N LYS A 29 6.87 -12.89 -2.35
CA LYS A 29 6.95 -12.99 -0.89
C LYS A 29 7.27 -11.60 -0.33
N PRO A 30 6.57 -11.14 0.73
CA PRO A 30 6.87 -9.86 1.35
C PRO A 30 8.33 -9.85 1.81
N SER A 31 8.98 -8.70 1.70
CA SER A 31 10.35 -8.52 2.19
C SER A 31 10.46 -8.99 3.64
N GLN A 32 11.58 -9.64 3.97
CA GLN A 32 11.92 -10.03 5.35
C GLN A 32 12.69 -8.91 6.07
N GLU A 33 12.77 -7.73 5.46
CA GLU A 33 13.42 -6.58 6.04
C GLU A 33 12.79 -6.17 7.37
N THR A 34 13.66 -5.69 8.26
CA THR A 34 13.27 -4.98 9.46
C THR A 34 13.96 -3.64 9.43
N VAL A 35 13.19 -2.57 9.61
CA VAL A 35 13.72 -1.21 9.67
C VAL A 35 13.49 -0.65 11.08
N GLN A 36 14.30 0.33 11.46
CA GLN A 36 14.11 1.00 12.74
C GLN A 36 13.13 2.16 12.59
N LEU A 37 12.03 2.14 13.34
CA LEU A 37 11.16 3.30 13.53
C LEU A 37 11.85 4.23 14.54
N ASN A 38 12.28 5.39 14.08
CA ASN A 38 12.96 6.41 14.87
C ASN A 38 12.15 7.72 14.83
N LEU A 39 12.63 8.74 15.57
CA LEU A 39 11.96 10.03 15.66
C LEU A 39 11.81 10.72 14.29
N GLU A 40 12.84 10.65 13.44
CA GLU A 40 12.83 11.23 12.10
C GLU A 40 11.71 10.64 11.22
N LYS A 41 11.61 9.30 11.16
CA LYS A 41 10.56 8.62 10.40
C LYS A 41 9.18 8.89 10.96
N ARG A 42 9.05 8.98 12.28
CA ARG A 42 7.79 9.37 12.92
C ARG A 42 7.38 10.78 12.53
N HIS A 43 8.31 11.73 12.52
CA HIS A 43 8.03 13.10 12.10
C HIS A 43 7.60 13.14 10.63
N ALA A 44 8.26 12.40 9.75
CA ALA A 44 7.87 12.32 8.35
C ALA A 44 6.47 11.70 8.16
N LEU A 45 6.14 10.66 8.92
CA LEU A 45 4.80 10.05 8.92
C LEU A 45 3.73 10.98 9.49
N ILE A 46 4.04 11.77 10.52
CA ILE A 46 3.12 12.78 11.07
C ILE A 46 2.87 13.86 10.01
N ALA A 47 3.92 14.38 9.38
CA ALA A 47 3.78 15.34 8.30
C ALA A 47 2.89 14.79 7.17
N LEU A 48 3.16 13.55 6.73
CA LEU A 48 2.34 12.87 5.72
C LEU A 48 0.89 12.71 6.17
N ARG A 49 0.62 12.38 7.44
CA ARG A 49 -0.74 12.24 7.98
C ARG A 49 -1.51 13.57 7.92
N ASP A 50 -0.84 14.67 8.18
CA ASP A 50 -1.45 15.99 8.29
C ASP A 50 -1.60 16.70 6.92
N GLU A 51 -1.07 16.11 5.84
CA GLU A 51 -1.29 16.58 4.47
C GLU A 51 -2.77 16.57 4.05
N ARG A 52 -3.14 17.54 3.22
CA ARG A 52 -4.41 17.55 2.47
C ARG A 52 -4.34 16.56 1.32
N LYS A 53 -4.64 15.30 1.63
CA LYS A 53 -4.64 14.20 0.65
C LYS A 53 -5.85 14.29 -0.27
N PHE A 54 -5.65 13.80 -1.49
CA PHE A 54 -6.67 13.69 -2.54
C PHE A 54 -7.24 15.05 -3.01
N GLU A 55 -6.46 16.12 -2.86
CA GLU A 55 -6.71 17.37 -3.58
C GLU A 55 -6.28 17.24 -5.05
N PRO A 56 -6.99 17.89 -5.99
CA PRO A 56 -6.63 17.88 -7.40
C PRO A 56 -5.22 18.45 -7.61
N HIS A 57 -4.48 17.86 -8.55
CA HIS A 57 -3.16 18.35 -8.93
C HIS A 57 -2.82 18.06 -10.40
N ASN A 58 -2.07 18.95 -11.03
CA ASN A 58 -1.69 18.84 -12.45
C ASN A 58 -0.24 18.35 -12.64
N TYR A 59 0.16 17.27 -11.95
CA TYR A 59 1.49 16.69 -12.11
C TYR A 59 1.52 15.67 -13.27
N PRO A 60 2.53 15.72 -14.17
CA PRO A 60 2.70 14.72 -15.23
C PRO A 60 3.01 13.32 -14.68
N PRO A 61 2.70 12.22 -15.41
CA PRO A 61 2.17 12.20 -16.78
C PRO A 61 0.64 12.31 -16.88
N LEU A 62 -0.09 12.03 -15.81
CA LEU A 62 -1.53 12.19 -15.70
C LEU A 62 -1.81 12.94 -14.39
N GLY A 63 -2.48 14.09 -14.51
CA GLY A 63 -2.95 14.83 -13.33
C GLY A 63 -3.94 14.00 -12.52
N TYR A 64 -4.15 14.40 -11.27
CA TYR A 64 -5.18 13.84 -10.42
C TYR A 64 -6.32 14.84 -10.31
N THR A 65 -7.54 14.44 -10.66
CA THR A 65 -8.72 15.33 -10.71
C THR A 65 -9.35 15.60 -9.36
N GLY A 66 -8.87 14.91 -8.32
CA GLY A 66 -9.51 14.88 -7.02
C GLY A 66 -10.43 13.68 -6.90
N VAL A 67 -10.80 13.38 -5.65
CA VAL A 67 -11.75 12.32 -5.34
C VAL A 67 -13.11 12.61 -6.00
N ALA A 68 -13.79 11.57 -6.47
CA ALA A 68 -15.07 11.71 -7.16
C ALA A 68 -16.20 12.24 -6.26
N THR A 69 -16.26 11.80 -4.99
CA THR A 69 -17.27 12.28 -4.02
C THR A 69 -16.69 12.56 -2.62
N PRO A 70 -17.23 13.52 -1.85
CA PRO A 70 -16.75 13.80 -0.49
C PRO A 70 -16.68 12.56 0.42
N GLU A 71 -17.64 11.65 0.28
CA GLU A 71 -17.75 10.39 1.02
C GLU A 71 -16.58 9.43 0.69
N GLU A 72 -16.29 9.23 -0.59
CA GLU A 72 -15.14 8.43 -1.02
C GLU A 72 -13.82 9.06 -0.55
N GLY A 73 -13.76 10.38 -0.49
CA GLY A 73 -12.61 11.10 0.06
C GLY A 73 -12.39 10.83 1.54
N VAL A 74 -13.46 10.66 2.31
CA VAL A 74 -13.34 10.21 3.71
C VAL A 74 -12.77 8.80 3.77
N ILE A 75 -13.24 7.89 2.91
CA ILE A 75 -12.77 6.51 2.85
C ILE A 75 -11.29 6.44 2.47
N ALA A 76 -10.88 7.11 1.39
CA ALA A 76 -9.52 7.12 0.87
C ALA A 76 -8.53 7.76 1.87
N ARG A 77 -8.91 8.90 2.48
CA ARG A 77 -8.09 9.54 3.53
C ARG A 77 -7.96 8.66 4.76
N ALA A 78 -9.05 8.03 5.20
CA ALA A 78 -9.03 7.12 6.35
C ALA A 78 -8.13 5.91 6.09
N ALA A 79 -8.20 5.31 4.89
CA ALA A 79 -7.31 4.23 4.48
C ALA A 79 -5.82 4.58 4.70
N VAL A 80 -5.36 5.72 4.17
CA VAL A 80 -3.97 6.17 4.35
C VAL A 80 -3.65 6.49 5.82
N ASN A 81 -4.51 7.28 6.47
CA ASN A 81 -4.25 7.76 7.82
C ASN A 81 -4.28 6.64 8.87
N ASP A 82 -5.09 5.60 8.68
CA ASP A 82 -5.17 4.46 9.59
C ASP A 82 -3.90 3.60 9.54
N VAL A 83 -3.28 3.46 8.35
CA VAL A 83 -1.96 2.80 8.20
C VAL A 83 -0.91 3.60 8.97
N ILE A 84 -0.86 4.92 8.74
CA ILE A 84 0.08 5.81 9.42
C ILE A 84 -0.13 5.77 10.94
N GLY A 85 -1.38 5.87 11.41
CA GLY A 85 -1.73 5.82 12.82
C GLY A 85 -1.30 4.51 13.48
N SER A 86 -1.50 3.38 12.79
CA SER A 86 -1.10 2.04 13.27
C SER A 86 0.42 1.85 13.35
N ILE A 87 1.18 2.55 12.50
CA ILE A 87 2.65 2.57 12.59
C ILE A 87 3.07 3.46 13.76
N LEU A 88 2.50 4.67 13.85
CA LEU A 88 2.83 5.66 14.88
C LEU A 88 2.42 5.24 16.30
N SER A 89 1.49 4.29 16.46
CA SER A 89 1.11 3.75 17.77
C SER A 89 2.13 2.78 18.35
N GLN A 90 3.11 2.31 17.56
CA GLN A 90 4.16 1.40 18.03
C GLN A 90 5.33 2.19 18.60
N GLU A 91 5.93 1.77 19.71
CA GLU A 91 7.13 2.41 20.23
C GLU A 91 8.28 2.45 19.21
N ASN A 92 9.26 3.34 19.44
CA ASN A 92 10.47 3.37 18.62
C ASN A 92 11.18 2.02 18.71
N GLY A 93 11.64 1.52 17.56
CA GLY A 93 12.28 0.22 17.49
C GLY A 93 12.01 -0.52 16.18
N PRO A 94 12.31 -1.82 16.15
CA PRO A 94 12.28 -2.60 14.93
C PRO A 94 10.84 -2.79 14.45
N ILE A 95 10.57 -2.45 13.20
CA ILE A 95 9.31 -2.73 12.51
C ILE A 95 9.56 -3.67 11.31
N PRO A 96 8.92 -4.84 11.26
CA PRO A 96 9.10 -5.79 10.16
C PRO A 96 8.26 -5.39 8.94
N ALA A 97 8.84 -5.56 7.75
CA ALA A 97 8.21 -5.30 6.46
C ALA A 97 6.87 -6.05 6.29
N ALA A 98 6.80 -7.30 6.76
CA ALA A 98 5.58 -8.10 6.71
C ALA A 98 4.39 -7.42 7.42
N ARG A 99 4.62 -6.82 8.60
CA ARG A 99 3.57 -6.12 9.36
C ARG A 99 3.05 -4.91 8.61
N VAL A 100 3.95 -4.13 8.02
CA VAL A 100 3.60 -2.93 7.25
C VAL A 100 2.88 -3.31 5.95
N SER A 101 3.35 -4.37 5.28
CA SER A 101 2.71 -4.92 4.08
C SER A 101 1.27 -5.38 4.38
N ASP A 102 1.04 -6.04 5.51
CA ASP A 102 -0.31 -6.46 5.92
C ASP A 102 -1.22 -5.28 6.27
N LEU A 103 -0.69 -4.22 6.91
CA LEU A 103 -1.45 -2.98 7.17
C LEU A 103 -1.88 -2.32 5.85
N ILE A 104 -0.94 -2.16 4.94
CA ILE A 104 -1.16 -1.61 3.60
C ILE A 104 -2.19 -2.47 2.83
N GLY A 105 -2.04 -3.80 2.84
CA GLY A 105 -2.95 -4.70 2.12
C GLY A 105 -4.40 -4.60 2.63
N ARG A 106 -4.61 -4.47 3.94
CA ARG A 106 -5.95 -4.23 4.50
C ARG A 106 -6.52 -2.87 4.06
N SER A 107 -5.68 -1.84 4.00
CA SER A 107 -6.07 -0.52 3.53
C SER A 107 -6.43 -0.52 2.05
N MET A 108 -5.66 -1.22 1.20
CA MET A 108 -5.95 -1.32 -0.24
C MET A 108 -7.26 -2.07 -0.49
N LYS A 109 -7.57 -3.09 0.32
CA LYS A 109 -8.86 -3.76 0.27
C LYS A 109 -10.02 -2.83 0.62
N ARG A 110 -9.83 -1.85 1.50
CA ARG A 110 -10.90 -0.89 1.89
C ARG A 110 -11.28 0.05 0.75
N VAL A 111 -10.37 0.30 -0.18
CA VAL A 111 -10.58 1.20 -1.31
C VAL A 111 -10.88 0.45 -2.61
N ASP A 112 -11.06 -0.88 -2.57
CA ASP A 112 -11.18 -1.68 -3.80
C ASP A 112 -12.40 -1.32 -4.66
N GLU A 113 -13.46 -0.80 -4.05
CA GLU A 113 -14.69 -0.30 -4.69
C GLU A 113 -14.61 1.17 -5.13
N LEU A 114 -13.55 1.91 -4.78
CA LEU A 114 -13.37 3.29 -5.23
C LEU A 114 -13.02 3.36 -6.73
N GLU A 115 -13.19 4.53 -7.31
CA GLU A 115 -12.73 4.84 -8.67
C GLU A 115 -11.26 4.48 -8.87
N THR A 116 -10.91 4.09 -10.09
CA THR A 116 -9.55 3.61 -10.40
C THR A 116 -8.49 4.64 -10.06
N GLU A 117 -8.77 5.91 -10.33
CA GLU A 117 -7.88 7.04 -10.02
C GLU A 117 -7.62 7.18 -8.51
N ASP A 118 -8.65 7.01 -7.67
CA ASP A 118 -8.57 7.11 -6.21
C ASP A 118 -7.83 5.91 -5.60
N ARG A 119 -8.02 4.72 -6.18
CA ARG A 119 -7.28 3.51 -5.82
C ARG A 119 -5.81 3.65 -6.13
N ASP A 120 -5.48 4.14 -7.32
CA ASP A 120 -4.09 4.37 -7.73
C ASP A 120 -3.43 5.45 -6.86
N ARG A 121 -4.16 6.54 -6.56
CA ARG A 121 -3.65 7.58 -5.65
C ARG A 121 -3.45 7.07 -4.23
N THR A 122 -4.33 6.20 -3.75
CA THR A 122 -4.16 5.54 -2.45
C THR A 122 -2.91 4.64 -2.48
N ALA A 123 -2.72 3.88 -3.56
CA ALA A 123 -1.56 3.02 -3.75
C ALA A 123 -0.24 3.82 -3.71
N ASP A 124 -0.20 5.00 -4.34
CA ASP A 124 0.95 5.91 -4.28
C ASP A 124 1.32 6.29 -2.83
N TYR A 125 0.34 6.62 -1.99
CA TYR A 125 0.58 6.92 -0.58
C TYR A 125 1.10 5.69 0.19
N MET A 126 0.65 4.49 -0.13
CA MET A 126 1.16 3.27 0.52
C MET A 126 2.62 3.00 0.17
N ILE A 127 2.99 3.26 -1.09
CA ILE A 127 4.39 3.19 -1.56
C ILE A 127 5.24 4.23 -0.83
N GLU A 128 4.72 5.44 -0.68
CA GLU A 128 5.39 6.52 0.04
C GLU A 128 5.65 6.15 1.50
N ILE A 129 4.65 5.61 2.22
CA ILE A 129 4.80 5.11 3.59
C ILE A 129 5.88 4.03 3.67
N TRP A 130 5.88 3.08 2.72
CA TRP A 130 6.86 2.00 2.67
C TRP A 130 8.30 2.54 2.58
N TYR A 131 8.51 3.53 1.71
CA TYR A 131 9.83 4.13 1.52
C TYR A 131 10.24 5.10 2.61
N LEU A 132 9.31 5.88 3.19
CA LEU A 132 9.58 6.72 4.36
C LEU A 132 10.09 5.89 5.55
N LEU A 133 9.58 4.66 5.70
CA LEU A 133 10.07 3.72 6.69
C LEU A 133 11.46 3.16 6.36
N GLY A 134 11.92 3.27 5.12
CA GLY A 134 13.23 2.85 4.66
C GLY A 134 13.29 1.40 4.15
N PHE A 135 12.14 0.77 3.87
CA PHE A 135 12.12 -0.53 3.22
C PHE A 135 12.52 -0.42 1.75
N LYS A 136 13.26 -1.40 1.25
CA LYS A 136 13.84 -1.44 -0.10
C LYS A 136 13.37 -2.64 -0.91
N GLY A 137 12.93 -3.70 -0.25
CA GLY A 137 12.50 -4.94 -0.87
C GLY A 137 11.07 -4.91 -1.38
N ALA A 138 10.63 -6.05 -1.91
CA ALA A 138 9.30 -6.21 -2.47
C ALA A 138 8.21 -5.90 -1.42
N THR A 139 7.21 -5.12 -1.85
CA THR A 139 6.05 -4.71 -1.06
C THR A 139 5.06 -5.85 -0.78
N GLY A 140 5.27 -7.02 -1.40
CA GLY A 140 4.50 -8.24 -1.16
C GLY A 140 3.04 -8.11 -1.63
N ARG A 141 2.09 -8.26 -0.68
CA ARG A 141 0.63 -8.28 -0.92
C ARG A 141 0.02 -6.96 -1.39
N PHE A 142 0.83 -5.92 -1.53
CA PHE A 142 0.42 -4.62 -2.05
C PHE A 142 0.19 -4.59 -3.58
N ALA A 143 0.48 -5.67 -4.30
CA ALA A 143 0.26 -5.73 -5.76
C ALA A 143 -1.24 -5.90 -6.13
N TYR A 144 -2.07 -4.88 -5.92
CA TYR A 144 -3.44 -4.82 -6.45
C TYR A 144 -3.46 -3.86 -7.65
N GLY A 145 -3.84 -4.37 -8.84
CA GLY A 145 -3.96 -3.61 -10.09
C GLY A 145 -3.20 -4.23 -11.27
N ALA A 146 -3.84 -4.33 -12.44
CA ALA A 146 -3.46 -5.22 -13.55
C ALA A 146 -2.17 -4.87 -14.34
N ALA A 147 -1.29 -3.97 -13.86
CA ALA A 147 -0.27 -3.36 -14.72
C ALA A 147 1.18 -3.29 -14.21
N PHE A 148 1.59 -3.94 -13.11
CA PHE A 148 2.96 -3.72 -12.61
C PHE A 148 3.79 -4.97 -12.31
N GLN A 149 4.77 -5.23 -13.19
CA GLN A 149 6.02 -5.86 -12.78
C GLN A 149 6.91 -4.81 -12.08
N ARG A 150 7.32 -5.06 -10.83
CA ARG A 150 8.51 -4.42 -10.23
C ARG A 150 9.25 -5.50 -9.46
N PRO A 151 10.47 -5.92 -9.86
CA PRO A 151 11.70 -5.13 -9.64
C PRO A 151 12.86 -5.38 -10.65
N LYS A 152 13.91 -4.54 -10.72
CA LYS A 152 15.20 -4.75 -10.00
C LYS A 152 16.02 -3.46 -9.92
N GLY A 153 16.44 -3.11 -8.70
CA GLY A 153 17.34 -1.99 -8.38
C GLY A 153 16.68 -0.63 -8.60
N TYR A 154 16.60 0.19 -7.53
CA TYR A 154 16.27 1.63 -7.57
C TYR A 154 15.57 2.09 -8.87
N ALA A 155 14.25 1.98 -8.92
CA ALA A 155 13.50 2.40 -10.10
C ALA A 155 12.44 3.41 -9.69
N GLU A 156 12.80 4.67 -9.92
CA GLU A 156 11.90 5.71 -10.37
C GLU A 156 10.89 5.16 -11.41
N PRO A 157 9.68 5.75 -11.49
CA PRO A 157 9.33 7.04 -10.92
C PRO A 157 8.84 6.92 -9.48
N LEU A 158 9.35 7.82 -8.64
CA LEU A 158 8.78 8.09 -7.33
C LEU A 158 7.37 8.68 -7.50
N PRO A 159 6.46 8.54 -6.52
CA PRO A 159 5.12 9.11 -6.59
C PRO A 159 5.15 10.60 -6.96
N PRO A 160 4.15 11.12 -7.69
CA PRO A 160 4.15 12.47 -8.23
C PRO A 160 4.57 13.53 -7.22
N GLY A 161 5.80 14.00 -7.41
CA GLY A 161 6.53 15.12 -6.82
C GLY A 161 7.70 14.77 -5.89
N TRP A 162 8.00 13.52 -5.56
CA TRP A 162 9.31 13.22 -4.96
C TRP A 162 10.47 13.49 -5.95
N LYS A 163 11.57 14.14 -5.51
CA LYS A 163 12.74 14.44 -6.37
C LYS A 163 13.83 13.36 -6.32
N SER A 164 13.99 12.68 -5.19
CA SER A 164 14.83 11.47 -5.05
C SER A 164 14.49 10.72 -3.75
N ALA A 165 15.00 9.50 -3.56
CA ALA A 165 14.85 8.73 -2.31
C ALA A 165 15.50 9.39 -1.07
N THR A 166 16.29 10.45 -1.27
CA THR A 166 17.01 11.19 -0.22
C THR A 166 16.69 12.68 -0.21
N THR A 167 15.71 13.15 -1.00
CA THR A 167 15.37 14.57 -1.09
C THR A 167 13.84 14.74 -1.12
N PRO A 168 13.23 15.24 -0.03
CA PRO A 168 11.84 15.66 -0.04
C PRO A 168 11.65 16.83 -1.02
N ARG A 169 10.40 17.06 -1.47
CA ARG A 169 10.05 18.29 -2.20
C ARG A 169 10.45 19.52 -1.40
N PRO A 170 10.95 20.59 -2.04
CA PRO A 170 10.86 21.90 -1.42
C PRO A 170 9.37 22.18 -1.21
N MET A 171 8.94 22.21 0.06
CA MET A 171 7.62 22.74 0.41
C MET A 171 7.62 24.18 -0.07
N GLY A 172 6.65 24.52 -0.92
CA GLY A 172 6.54 25.86 -1.48
C GLY A 172 6.57 26.89 -0.35
N THR A 173 7.60 27.73 -0.34
CA THR A 173 7.48 29.08 0.17
C THR A 173 6.56 29.84 -0.77
N GLN A 174 5.33 30.06 -0.34
CA GLN A 174 4.60 31.28 -0.65
C GLN A 174 4.08 31.85 0.67
#